data_AF-A0A7V9SRD2-F1
#
_entry.id   AF-A0A7V9SRD2-F1
#
_cell.length_a   1.000
_cell.length_b   1.000
_cell.length_c   1.000
_cell.angle_alpha   90.00
_cell.angle_beta   90.00
_cell.angle_gamma   90.00
#
_symmetry.space_group_name_H-M   'P 1'
#
loop_
_entity.id
_entity.type
_entity.pdbx_description
1 polymer ?
#
loop_
_entity_poly.entity_id
_entity_poly.type
_entity_poly.pdbx_seq_one_letter_code
_entity_poly.pdbx_strand_id
1 'polypeptide(L)'
;MSHRLVYKILGYLSLVIGALAALSIYRIQFSFYGILCGLLGFIVAGINIFLNTKYYSEEEKYPKGYIGMVLSSVPVLFMLFVIMKHRH
;
A
#
# COMPACT_ATOMS: atom_id res chain seq x y z
N MET A 1 19.65 -4.67 -14.59
CA MET A 1 19.35 -4.11 -13.26
C MET A 1 19.13 -5.27 -12.31
N SER A 2 19.82 -5.36 -11.16
CA SER A 2 19.72 -6.53 -10.28
C SER A 2 18.29 -6.65 -9.71
N HIS A 3 17.64 -7.82 -9.89
CA HIS A 3 16.28 -8.09 -9.42
C HIS A 3 16.09 -7.76 -7.92
N ARG A 4 17.17 -7.85 -7.14
CA ARG A 4 17.21 -7.54 -5.70
C ARG A 4 17.05 -6.05 -5.39
N LEU A 5 17.61 -5.19 -6.24
CA LEU A 5 17.50 -3.73 -6.12
C LEU A 5 16.07 -3.28 -6.41
N VAL A 6 15.47 -3.80 -7.47
CA VAL A 6 14.07 -3.53 -7.84
C VAL A 6 13.13 -3.97 -6.72
N TYR A 7 13.34 -5.18 -6.18
CA TYR A 7 12.57 -5.67 -5.03
C TYR A 7 12.65 -4.71 -3.83
N LYS A 8 13.85 -4.32 -3.40
CA LYS A 8 14.01 -3.39 -2.27
C LYS A 8 13.35 -2.05 -2.53
N ILE A 9 13.55 -1.46 -3.71
CA ILE A 9 12.97 -0.17 -4.08
C ILE A 9 11.45 -0.24 -4.07
N LEU A 10 10.85 -1.27 -4.67
CA LEU A 10 9.39 -1.45 -4.67
C LEU A 10 8.83 -1.60 -3.25
N GLY A 11 9.55 -2.32 -2.38
CA GLY A 11 9.15 -2.47 -0.97
C GLY A 11 9.07 -1.12 -0.26
N TYR A 12 10.15 -0.33 -0.32
CA TYR A 12 10.16 1.01 0.28
C TYR A 12 9.19 1.98 -0.39
N LEU A 13 9.04 1.91 -1.71
CA LEU A 13 8.11 2.75 -2.46
C LEU A 13 6.66 2.45 -2.05
N SER A 14 6.30 1.18 -1.88
CA SER A 14 4.97 0.79 -1.39
C SER A 14 4.68 1.33 0.02
N LEU A 15 5.69 1.37 0.90
CA LEU A 15 5.57 1.95 2.23
C LEU A 15 5.35 3.45 2.19
N VAL A 16 6.14 4.18 1.39
CA VAL A 16 6.02 5.64 1.26
C VAL A 16 4.68 6.02 0.67
N ILE A 17 4.26 5.36 -0.42
CA ILE A 17 2.96 5.63 -1.05
C ILE A 17 1.82 5.25 -0.11
N GLY A 18 1.90 4.09 0.56
CA GLY A 18 0.90 3.65 1.54
C GLY A 18 0.78 4.62 2.72
N ALA A 19 1.90 5.13 3.25
CA ALA A 19 1.90 6.12 4.32
C ALA A 19 1.26 7.45 3.90
N LEU A 20 1.59 7.95 2.69
CA LEU A 20 0.95 9.14 2.13
C LEU A 20 -0.55 8.92 1.93
N ALA A 21 -0.94 7.74 1.47
CA ALA A 21 -2.33 7.34 1.32
C ALA A 21 -3.06 7.31 2.67
N ALA A 22 -2.45 6.76 3.72
CA ALA A 22 -3.02 6.76 5.07
C ALA A 22 -3.16 8.19 5.65
N LEU A 23 -2.18 9.06 5.42
CA LEU A 23 -2.21 10.46 5.90
C LEU A 23 -3.31 11.30 5.25
N SER A 24 -3.70 10.97 4.02
CA SER A 24 -4.78 11.67 3.30
C SER A 24 -6.14 11.63 4.02
N ILE A 25 -6.33 10.70 4.95
CA ILE A 25 -7.55 10.56 5.75
C ILE A 25 -7.75 11.74 6.70
N TYR A 26 -6.67 12.47 7.03
CA TYR A 26 -6.71 13.60 7.95
C TYR A 26 -7.71 14.70 7.53
N ARG A 27 -7.95 14.87 6.22
CA ARG A 27 -9.02 15.73 5.71
C ARG A 27 -9.80 15.03 4.59
N ILE A 28 -11.13 15.06 4.70
CA ILE A 28 -12.04 14.47 3.70
C ILE A 28 -11.76 14.99 2.27
N GLN A 29 -11.38 16.26 2.13
CA GLN A 29 -11.02 16.86 0.84
C GLN A 29 -9.87 16.11 0.11
N PHE A 30 -8.96 15.48 0.86
CA PHE A 30 -7.86 14.71 0.29
C PHE A 30 -8.18 13.21 0.12
N SER A 31 -9.34 12.74 0.58
CA SER A 31 -9.68 11.31 0.54
C SER A 31 -9.72 10.74 -0.88
N PHE A 32 -10.11 11.53 -1.88
CA PHE A 32 -10.06 11.11 -3.29
C PHE A 32 -8.62 10.81 -3.75
N TYR A 33 -7.68 11.71 -3.49
CA TYR A 33 -6.26 11.50 -3.77
C TYR A 33 -5.68 10.36 -2.93
N GLY A 34 -6.16 10.22 -1.70
CA GLY A 34 -5.87 9.11 -0.80
C GLY A 34 -6.18 7.74 -1.38
N ILE A 35 -7.36 7.59 -1.97
CA ILE A 35 -7.78 6.35 -2.64
C ILE A 35 -6.88 6.06 -3.84
N LEU A 36 -6.58 7.06 -4.66
CA LEU A 36 -5.70 6.88 -5.83
C LEU A 36 -4.28 6.48 -5.41
N CYS A 37 -3.70 7.14 -4.41
CA CYS A 37 -2.43 6.75 -3.82
C CYS A 37 -2.51 5.36 -3.18
N GLY A 38 -3.61 5.03 -2.51
CA GLY A 38 -3.87 3.72 -1.93
C GLY A 38 -3.83 2.62 -2.99
N LEU A 39 -4.54 2.80 -4.10
CA LEU A 39 -4.51 1.90 -5.27
C LEU A 39 -3.08 1.71 -5.81
N LEU A 40 -2.35 2.79 -6.03
CA LEU A 40 -0.97 2.71 -6.51
C LEU A 40 -0.06 1.97 -5.52
N GLY A 41 -0.14 2.29 -4.23
CA GLY A 41 0.65 1.63 -3.19
C GLY A 41 0.29 0.14 -3.05
N PHE A 42 -0.98 -0.22 -3.24
CA PHE A 42 -1.45 -1.61 -3.24
C PHE A 42 -0.89 -2.39 -4.43
N ILE A 43 -0.87 -1.81 -5.64
CA ILE A 43 -0.27 -2.44 -6.82
C ILE A 43 1.24 -2.65 -6.61
N VAL A 44 1.95 -1.62 -6.15
CA VAL A 44 3.40 -1.69 -5.90
C VAL A 44 3.72 -2.72 -4.81
N ALA A 45 2.93 -2.75 -3.73
CA ALA A 45 3.02 -3.77 -2.69
C ALA A 45 2.79 -5.18 -3.24
N GLY A 46 1.77 -5.37 -4.09
CA GLY A 46 1.48 -6.65 -4.74
C GLY A 46 2.63 -7.14 -5.60
N ILE A 47 3.24 -6.27 -6.41
CA ILE A 47 4.43 -6.60 -7.20
C ILE A 47 5.60 -6.97 -6.28
N ASN A 48 5.80 -6.24 -5.17
CA ASN A 48 6.86 -6.55 -4.21
C ASN A 48 6.68 -7.94 -3.57
N ILE A 49 5.46 -8.27 -3.13
CA ILE A 49 5.13 -9.59 -2.55
C ILE A 49 5.31 -10.68 -3.61
N PHE A 50 4.85 -10.46 -4.84
CA PHE A 50 5.03 -11.41 -5.93
C PHE A 50 6.51 -11.70 -6.22
N LEU A 51 7.35 -10.65 -6.27
CA LEU A 51 8.79 -10.80 -6.44
C LEU A 51 9.45 -11.53 -5.27
N ASN A 52 9.00 -11.27 -4.04
CA ASN A 52 9.46 -12.01 -2.86
C ASN A 52 9.13 -13.50 -2.99
N THR A 53 7.87 -13.84 -3.24
CA THR A 53 7.44 -15.24 -3.40
C THR A 53 8.19 -15.95 -4.52
N LYS A 54 8.48 -15.26 -5.62
CA LYS A 54 9.11 -15.85 -6.81
C LYS A 54 10.62 -16.02 -6.69
N TYR A 55 11.33 -15.12 -6.01
CA TYR A 55 12.80 -15.07 -6.04
C TYR A 55 13.48 -15.09 -4.67
N TYR A 56 12.76 -14.75 -3.59
CA TYR A 56 13.35 -14.47 -2.28
C TYR A 56 12.55 -15.08 -1.11
N SER A 57 11.67 -16.06 -1.37
CA SER A 57 10.76 -16.62 -0.37
C SER A 57 11.50 -17.30 0.80
N GLU A 58 12.70 -17.82 0.54
CA GLU A 58 13.57 -18.43 1.55
C GLU A 58 14.39 -17.41 2.34
N GLU A 59 14.68 -16.22 1.76
CA GLU A 59 15.49 -15.18 2.41
C GLU A 59 14.68 -14.28 3.34
N GLU A 60 13.45 -13.91 2.95
CA GLU A 60 12.68 -12.88 3.65
C GLU A 60 11.21 -13.30 3.78
N LYS A 61 10.86 -13.85 4.95
CA LYS A 61 9.52 -14.40 5.24
C LYS A 61 8.40 -13.36 5.28
N TYR A 62 8.75 -12.08 5.51
CA TYR A 62 7.82 -10.97 5.61
C TYR A 62 8.28 -9.81 4.69
N PRO A 63 7.93 -9.84 3.39
CA PRO A 63 8.19 -8.73 2.48
C PRO A 63 7.53 -7.45 2.97
N LYS A 64 8.26 -6.34 2.82
CA LYS A 64 7.80 -4.99 3.19
C LYS A 64 6.52 -4.58 2.46
N GLY A 65 6.26 -5.16 1.29
CA GLY A 65 5.01 -5.00 0.56
C GLY A 65 3.77 -5.33 1.39
N TYR A 66 3.82 -6.25 2.36
CA TYR A 66 2.67 -6.51 3.24
C TYR A 66 2.28 -5.29 4.07
N ILE A 67 3.26 -4.59 4.63
CA ILE A 67 3.02 -3.36 5.39
C ILE A 67 2.51 -2.26 4.45
N GLY A 68 3.11 -2.13 3.27
CA GLY A 68 2.63 -1.20 2.24
C GLY A 68 1.17 -1.44 1.86
N MET A 69 0.79 -2.71 1.72
CA MET A 69 -0.59 -3.13 1.41
C MET A 69 -1.57 -2.73 2.52
N VAL A 70 -1.20 -2.95 3.79
CA VAL A 70 -2.02 -2.52 4.94
C VAL A 70 -2.19 -1.01 4.94
N LEU A 71 -1.11 -0.24 4.83
CA LEU A 71 -1.16 1.23 4.83
C LEU A 71 -2.00 1.77 3.66
N SER A 72 -1.86 1.18 2.48
CA SER A 72 -2.65 1.52 1.29
C SER A 72 -4.15 1.21 1.43
N SER A 73 -4.53 0.24 2.26
CA SER A 73 -5.93 -0.12 2.49
C SER A 73 -6.67 0.85 3.42
N VAL A 74 -5.96 1.58 4.28
CA VAL A 74 -6.53 2.49 5.29
C VAL A 74 -7.50 3.52 4.68
N PRO A 75 -7.15 4.29 3.61
CA PRO A 75 -8.07 5.28 3.06
C PRO A 75 -9.35 4.68 2.47
N VAL A 76 -9.27 3.47 1.92
CA VAL A 76 -10.43 2.75 1.38
C VAL A 76 -11.35 2.29 2.53
N LEU A 77 -10.77 1.69 3.57
CA LEU A 77 -11.52 1.26 4.77
C LEU A 77 -12.17 2.45 5.49
N PHE A 78 -11.46 3.58 5.58
CA PHE A 78 -11.99 4.81 6.14
C PHE A 78 -13.19 5.34 5.36
N MET A 79 -13.08 5.40 4.02
CA MET A 79 -14.18 5.82 3.16
C MET A 79 -15.40 4.89 3.30
N LEU A 80 -15.19 3.57 3.33
CA LEU A 80 -16.25 2.59 3.60
C LEU A 80 -16.95 2.88 4.93
N PHE A 81 -16.18 3.14 5.99
CA PHE A 81 -16.72 3.47 7.31
C PHE A 81 -17.54 4.76 7.29
N VAL A 82 -17.05 5.82 6.64
CA VAL A 82 -17.77 7.10 6.50
C VAL A 82 -19.09 6.92 5.75
N ILE A 83 -19.08 6.16 4.65
CA ILE A 83 -20.28 5.86 3.86
C ILE A 83 -21.31 5.09 4.69
N MET A 84 -20.89 4.03 5.40
CA MET A 84 -21.78 3.26 6.26
C MET A 84 -22.41 4.10 7.36
N LYS A 85 -21.64 5.02 7.96
CA LYS A 85 -22.13 5.92 9.01
C LYS A 85 -23.18 6.93 8.53
N HIS A 86 -23.11 7.39 7.27
CA HIS A 86 -24.04 8.41 6.73
C HIS A 86 -25.24 7.82 5.98
N ARG A 87 -25.23 6.50 5.71
CA ARG A 87 -26.32 5.81 5.00
C ARG A 87 -27.42 5.30 5.95
N HIS A 88 -27.16 5.33 7.26
CA HIS A 88 -28.11 5.07 8.34
C HIS A 88 -28.51 6.38 9.00
#